data_AF-A0A226D4H9-F1
#
_entry.id   AF-A0A226D4H9-F1
#
_cell.length_a   1.000
_cell.length_b   1.000
_cell.length_c   1.000
_cell.angle_alpha   90.00
_cell.angle_beta   90.00
_cell.angle_gamma   90.00
#
_symmetry.space_group_name_H-M   'P 1'
#
loop_
_entity.id
_entity.type
_entity.pdbx_description
1 polymer ?
#
loop_
_entity_poly.entity_id
_entity_poly.type
_entity_poly.pdbx_seq_one_letter_code
_entity_poly.pdbx_strand_id
1 'polypeptide(L)'
;MGVTPLMWASLDKFASAYRYMWVCPLNWNPTKKCFVLHPTSEELIPYLITSFILLPLVLLCCGFVFLGKLFGTGTPSLLDALVAGAIFVMGSGGFLTEVIVLLVSQNFVREINSLIICAKKPQSHSHQSNHTKRYDITGTMLTIVVNFFQYYQFLALFAAIYFKMDPFYLARKQINSLSGSNHCAWLALRLTQIFPCIQASRGYCCVIVVATIWMHLLLQCIETVGTTCENILLQNMNQVDKYFVEYNSLRIVVAMARVVIGLGTSGLMLLGIIFCVIMNYQSIKLHGILPTVLYICCVLLSVLIPALIRLLLPMMVDVNENGKVILEKWKYLVGRSVNKKYLVRKLKAIRLICIEGVLLDFRMYRCEKSVKAMYYSGIVNYTITALLAIDKKWFVS
;
A
#
# COMPACT_ATOMS: atom_id res chain seq x y z
N MET A 1 10.53 -7.62 16.71
CA MET A 1 9.09 -7.93 16.75
C MET A 1 8.76 -8.91 15.63
N GLY A 2 8.32 -10.12 15.95
CA GLY A 2 7.91 -11.10 14.93
C GLY A 2 6.51 -10.84 14.37
N VAL A 3 6.18 -11.46 13.23
CA VAL A 3 4.80 -11.47 12.71
C VAL A 3 3.91 -12.22 13.68
N THR A 4 2.87 -11.55 14.16
CA THR A 4 1.96 -12.10 15.17
C THR A 4 0.89 -13.01 14.54
N PRO A 5 0.25 -13.88 15.34
CA PRO A 5 -0.87 -14.69 14.86
C PRO A 5 -2.02 -13.87 14.27
N LEU A 6 -2.29 -12.68 14.83
CA LEU A 6 -3.38 -11.82 14.38
C LEU A 6 -3.06 -11.17 13.02
N MET A 7 -1.79 -10.87 12.74
CA MET A 7 -1.36 -10.43 11.41
C MET A 7 -1.58 -11.54 10.37
N TRP A 8 -1.26 -12.80 10.68
CA TRP A 8 -1.57 -13.93 9.79
C TRP A 8 -3.08 -14.12 9.60
N ALA A 9 -3.86 -13.97 10.68
CA ALA A 9 -5.32 -14.03 10.60
C ALA A 9 -5.90 -12.92 9.69
N SER A 10 -5.27 -11.75 9.63
CA SER A 10 -5.68 -10.68 8.71
C SER A 10 -5.50 -11.06 7.23
N LEU A 11 -4.44 -11.81 6.87
CA LEU A 11 -4.28 -12.38 5.52
C LEU A 11 -5.30 -13.46 5.22
N ASP A 12 -5.57 -14.35 6.17
CA ASP A 12 -6.59 -15.38 5.99
C ASP A 12 -7.97 -14.75 5.78
N LYS A 13 -8.25 -13.68 6.53
CA LYS A 13 -9.47 -12.89 6.37
C LYS A 13 -9.53 -12.18 5.03
N PHE A 14 -8.43 -11.60 4.56
CA PHE A 14 -8.34 -11.02 3.22
C PHE A 14 -8.65 -12.07 2.14
N ALA A 15 -8.03 -13.24 2.21
CA ALA A 15 -8.29 -14.33 1.26
C ALA A 15 -9.74 -14.81 1.31
N SER A 16 -10.35 -14.89 2.50
CA SER A 16 -11.75 -15.26 2.66
C SER A 16 -12.71 -14.19 2.14
N ALA A 17 -12.44 -12.91 2.40
CA ALA A 17 -13.30 -11.80 2.00
C ALA A 17 -13.43 -11.67 0.48
N TYR A 18 -12.34 -11.96 -0.24
CA TYR A 18 -12.26 -11.85 -1.70
C TYR A 18 -12.29 -13.20 -2.41
N ARG A 19 -12.64 -14.30 -1.73
CA ARG A 19 -12.70 -15.65 -2.31
C ARG A 19 -13.69 -15.78 -3.46
N TYR A 20 -14.78 -15.01 -3.43
CA TYR A 20 -15.83 -15.02 -4.46
C TYR A 20 -15.49 -14.19 -5.70
N MET A 21 -14.35 -13.50 -5.70
CA MET A 21 -13.87 -12.75 -6.86
C MET A 21 -13.16 -13.68 -7.85
N TRP A 22 -12.88 -13.14 -9.03
CA TRP A 22 -12.04 -13.77 -10.02
C TRP A 22 -10.62 -14.05 -9.51
N VAL A 23 -9.94 -15.00 -10.17
CA VAL A 23 -8.56 -15.36 -9.86
C VAL A 23 -7.64 -14.17 -10.10
N CYS A 24 -6.71 -13.92 -9.18
CA CYS A 24 -5.72 -12.85 -9.24
C CYS A 24 -4.32 -13.46 -9.43
N PRO A 25 -3.38 -12.76 -10.11
CA PRO A 25 -2.01 -13.27 -10.29
C PRO A 25 -1.34 -13.61 -8.95
N LEU A 26 -1.59 -12.82 -7.92
CA LEU A 26 -1.10 -13.00 -6.56
C LEU A 26 -2.26 -13.43 -5.64
N ASN A 27 -2.14 -14.61 -5.02
CA ASN A 27 -3.13 -15.09 -4.05
C ASN A 27 -2.47 -15.63 -2.77
N TRP A 28 -3.14 -15.48 -1.63
CA TRP A 28 -2.69 -16.04 -0.35
C TRP A 28 -3.34 -17.42 -0.13
N ASN A 29 -2.53 -18.45 0.14
CA ASN A 29 -3.03 -19.77 0.48
C ASN A 29 -3.09 -19.94 2.02
N PRO A 30 -4.28 -19.90 2.64
CA PRO A 30 -4.41 -19.96 4.09
C PRO A 30 -3.99 -21.31 4.68
N THR A 31 -4.08 -22.39 3.90
CA THR A 31 -3.69 -23.75 4.33
C THR A 31 -2.17 -23.90 4.36
N LYS A 32 -1.49 -23.44 3.31
CA LYS A 32 -0.02 -23.54 3.19
C LYS A 32 0.72 -22.39 3.89
N LYS A 33 0.00 -21.33 4.27
CA LYS A 33 0.55 -20.07 4.78
C LYS A 33 1.67 -19.52 3.88
N CYS A 34 1.39 -19.48 2.58
CA CYS A 34 2.30 -18.96 1.56
C CYS A 34 1.54 -18.24 0.45
N PHE A 35 2.24 -17.36 -0.26
CA PHE A 35 1.71 -16.75 -1.47
C PHE A 35 1.89 -17.70 -2.65
N VAL A 36 0.86 -17.78 -3.49
CA VAL A 36 0.82 -18.59 -4.71
C VAL A 36 0.70 -17.66 -5.91
N LEU A 37 1.51 -17.94 -6.92
CA LEU A 37 1.45 -17.27 -8.22
C LEU A 37 0.51 -18.07 -9.12
N HIS A 38 -0.51 -17.40 -9.67
CA HIS A 38 -1.29 -17.95 -10.76
C HIS A 38 -0.67 -17.49 -12.08
N PRO A 39 -0.17 -18.41 -12.93
CA PRO A 39 0.36 -18.05 -14.24
C PRO A 39 -0.78 -17.51 -15.13
N THR A 40 -0.43 -16.83 -16.21
CA THR A 40 -1.39 -16.38 -17.22
C THR A 40 -2.19 -17.57 -17.74
N SER A 41 -3.48 -17.63 -17.36
CA SER A 41 -4.43 -18.68 -17.72
C SER A 41 -5.78 -18.07 -18.09
N GLU A 42 -6.68 -18.87 -18.67
CA GLU A 42 -8.05 -18.44 -19.00
C GLU A 42 -8.84 -17.97 -17.77
N GLU A 43 -8.51 -18.50 -16.57
CA GLU A 43 -9.12 -18.08 -15.31
C GLU A 43 -8.81 -16.61 -14.95
N LEU A 44 -7.77 -16.03 -15.56
CA LEU A 44 -7.35 -14.64 -15.35
C LEU A 44 -8.08 -13.66 -16.27
N ILE A 45 -8.88 -14.13 -17.24
CA ILE A 45 -9.59 -13.26 -18.20
C ILE A 45 -10.51 -12.25 -17.48
N PRO A 46 -11.34 -12.63 -16.48
CA PRO A 46 -12.19 -11.66 -15.79
C PRO A 46 -11.39 -10.60 -15.02
N TYR A 47 -10.24 -10.99 -14.45
CA TYR A 47 -9.30 -10.05 -13.82
C TYR A 47 -8.79 -9.01 -14.81
N LEU A 48 -8.41 -9.45 -16.02
CA LEU A 48 -7.86 -8.57 -17.04
C LEU A 48 -8.93 -7.61 -17.57
N ILE A 49 -10.15 -8.10 -17.84
CA ILE A 49 -11.28 -7.26 -18.28
C ILE A 49 -11.60 -6.19 -17.23
N THR A 50 -11.71 -6.59 -15.96
CA THR A 50 -12.08 -5.65 -14.89
C THR A 50 -11.00 -4.61 -14.62
N SER A 51 -9.72 -5.03 -14.59
CA SER A 51 -8.60 -4.15 -14.24
C SER A 51 -8.10 -3.29 -15.39
N PHE A 52 -8.13 -3.79 -16.63
CA PHE A 52 -7.52 -3.12 -17.79
C PHE A 52 -8.51 -2.64 -18.84
N ILE A 53 -9.80 -2.98 -18.73
CA ILE A 53 -10.84 -2.45 -19.62
C ILE A 53 -11.82 -1.60 -18.80
N LEU A 54 -12.51 -2.18 -17.82
CA LEU A 54 -13.56 -1.49 -17.08
C LEU A 54 -13.02 -0.37 -16.20
N LEU A 55 -11.94 -0.61 -15.45
CA LEU A 55 -11.35 0.42 -14.57
C LEU A 55 -10.81 1.62 -15.37
N PRO A 56 -10.01 1.45 -16.45
CA PRO A 56 -9.61 2.56 -17.32
C PRO A 56 -10.79 3.28 -17.97
N LEU A 57 -11.85 2.57 -18.38
CA LEU A 57 -13.05 3.20 -18.92
C LEU A 57 -13.69 4.16 -17.89
N VAL A 58 -13.82 3.73 -16.63
CA VAL A 58 -14.30 4.59 -15.54
C VAL A 58 -13.38 5.81 -15.34
N LEU A 59 -12.07 5.61 -15.41
CA LEU A 59 -11.09 6.70 -15.30
C LEU A 59 -11.18 7.69 -16.46
N LEU A 60 -11.37 7.21 -17.68
CA LEU A 60 -11.57 8.06 -18.85
C LEU A 60 -12.84 8.91 -18.70
N CYS A 61 -13.94 8.33 -18.20
CA CYS A 61 -15.15 9.10 -17.90
C CYS A 61 -14.92 10.18 -16.84
N CYS A 62 -14.21 9.86 -15.75
CA CYS A 62 -13.89 10.84 -14.71
C CYS A 62 -12.98 11.95 -15.25
N GLY A 63 -11.95 11.57 -16.02
CA GLY A 63 -11.01 12.49 -16.65
C GLY A 63 -11.71 13.41 -17.64
N PHE A 64 -12.63 12.88 -18.46
CA PHE A 64 -13.44 13.69 -19.37
C PHE A 64 -14.26 14.75 -18.62
N VAL A 65 -14.95 14.36 -17.54
CA VAL A 65 -15.75 15.30 -16.72
C VAL A 65 -14.86 16.38 -16.08
N PHE A 66 -13.71 15.98 -15.55
CA PHE A 66 -12.77 16.88 -14.89
C PHE A 66 -12.12 17.87 -15.88
N LEU A 67 -11.63 17.38 -17.02
CA LEU A 67 -11.05 18.21 -18.08
C LEU A 67 -12.11 19.13 -18.70
N GLY A 68 -13.35 18.68 -18.85
CA GLY A 68 -14.44 19.50 -19.36
C GLY A 68 -14.71 20.73 -18.48
N LYS A 69 -14.55 20.61 -17.16
CA LYS A 69 -14.62 21.75 -16.23
C LYS A 69 -13.40 22.67 -16.36
N LEU A 70 -12.19 22.09 -16.47
CA LEU A 70 -10.94 22.86 -16.55
C LEU A 70 -10.84 23.68 -17.84
N PHE A 71 -11.27 23.14 -18.97
CA PHE A 71 -11.23 23.83 -20.27
C PHE A 71 -12.51 24.62 -20.59
N GLY A 72 -13.50 24.61 -19.72
CA GLY A 72 -14.77 25.33 -19.92
C GLY A 72 -15.62 24.81 -21.07
N THR A 73 -15.35 23.59 -21.59
CA THR A 73 -16.12 22.99 -22.68
C THR A 73 -17.49 22.46 -22.22
N GLY A 74 -17.67 22.30 -20.91
CA GLY A 74 -18.97 21.96 -20.31
C GLY A 74 -19.26 22.82 -19.08
N THR A 75 -20.52 22.75 -18.63
CA THR A 75 -21.00 23.39 -17.40
C THR A 75 -21.22 22.39 -16.25
N PRO A 76 -20.32 21.42 -15.96
CA PRO A 76 -20.51 20.60 -14.76
C PRO A 76 -20.40 21.50 -13.53
N SER A 77 -21.18 21.15 -12.50
CA SER A 77 -21.07 21.82 -11.21
C SER A 77 -19.67 21.60 -10.65
N LEU A 78 -19.18 22.53 -9.83
CA LEU A 78 -17.87 22.36 -9.19
C LEU A 78 -17.85 21.09 -8.33
N LEU A 79 -18.97 20.74 -7.69
CA LEU A 79 -19.12 19.51 -6.92
C LEU A 79 -18.94 18.26 -7.80
N ASP A 80 -19.60 18.20 -8.95
CA ASP A 80 -19.47 17.09 -9.90
C ASP A 80 -18.01 16.90 -10.33
N ALA A 81 -17.31 18.00 -10.64
CA ALA A 81 -15.90 17.97 -11.03
C ALA A 81 -14.98 17.52 -9.89
N LEU A 82 -15.22 17.95 -8.65
CA LEU A 82 -14.42 17.53 -7.49
C LEU A 82 -14.64 16.06 -7.14
N VAL A 83 -15.88 15.57 -7.22
CA VAL A 83 -16.19 14.15 -6.98
C VAL A 83 -15.58 13.30 -8.08
N ALA A 84 -15.73 13.68 -9.36
CA ALA A 84 -15.09 12.99 -10.48
C ALA A 84 -13.56 13.01 -10.35
N GLY A 85 -12.96 14.13 -9.94
CA GLY A 85 -11.52 14.23 -9.67
C GLY A 85 -11.07 13.31 -8.54
N ALA A 86 -11.81 13.23 -7.45
CA ALA A 86 -11.49 12.31 -6.35
C ALA A 86 -11.60 10.84 -6.77
N ILE A 87 -12.65 10.48 -7.51
CA ILE A 87 -12.81 9.13 -8.08
C ILE A 87 -11.68 8.83 -9.07
N PHE A 88 -11.27 9.81 -9.90
CA PHE A 88 -10.17 9.66 -10.84
C PHE A 88 -8.87 9.32 -10.11
N VAL A 89 -8.49 10.10 -9.09
CA VAL A 89 -7.26 9.84 -8.33
C VAL A 89 -7.34 8.50 -7.61
N MET A 90 -8.49 8.17 -6.98
CA MET A 90 -8.67 6.90 -6.29
C MET A 90 -8.64 5.71 -7.24
N GLY A 91 -9.27 5.81 -8.41
CA GLY A 91 -9.23 4.77 -9.42
C GLY A 91 -7.84 4.65 -10.04
N SER A 92 -7.11 5.75 -10.24
CA SER A 92 -5.76 5.71 -10.84
C SER A 92 -4.76 5.05 -9.90
N GLY A 93 -4.89 5.28 -8.60
CA GLY A 93 -4.10 4.54 -7.61
C GLY A 93 -4.45 3.05 -7.61
N GLY A 94 -5.72 2.69 -7.72
CA GLY A 94 -6.16 1.30 -7.84
C GLY A 94 -5.60 0.63 -9.09
N PHE A 95 -5.67 1.32 -10.24
CA PHE A 95 -5.08 0.87 -11.49
C PHE A 95 -3.57 0.67 -11.37
N LEU A 96 -2.85 1.62 -10.76
CA LEU A 96 -1.41 1.51 -10.51
C LEU A 96 -1.09 0.29 -9.64
N THR A 97 -1.90 0.02 -8.59
CA THR A 97 -1.68 -1.17 -7.76
C THR A 97 -1.85 -2.47 -8.55
N GLU A 98 -2.85 -2.57 -9.44
CA GLU A 98 -3.06 -3.76 -10.27
C GLU A 98 -1.96 -3.93 -11.32
N VAL A 99 -1.44 -2.83 -11.90
CA VAL A 99 -0.26 -2.85 -12.78
C VAL A 99 0.96 -3.36 -12.03
N ILE A 100 1.22 -2.85 -10.82
CA ILE A 100 2.36 -3.29 -9.99
C ILE A 100 2.21 -4.78 -9.66
N VAL A 101 1.03 -5.22 -9.21
CA VAL A 101 0.78 -6.64 -8.89
C VAL A 101 1.03 -7.53 -10.11
N LEU A 102 0.53 -7.15 -11.28
CA LEU A 102 0.72 -7.93 -12.51
C LEU A 102 2.19 -8.05 -12.89
N LEU A 103 2.93 -6.93 -12.91
CA LEU A 103 4.33 -6.90 -13.35
C LEU A 103 5.29 -7.60 -12.38
N VAL A 104 4.94 -7.64 -11.09
CA VAL A 104 5.90 -7.93 -10.04
C VAL A 104 5.59 -9.22 -9.26
N SER A 105 4.36 -9.71 -9.34
CA SER A 105 3.88 -10.87 -8.56
C SER A 105 4.87 -12.03 -8.51
N GLN A 106 5.49 -12.41 -9.63
CA GLN A 106 6.41 -13.55 -9.68
C GLN A 106 7.65 -13.37 -8.77
N ASN A 107 8.32 -12.22 -8.85
CA ASN A 107 9.50 -11.94 -8.03
C ASN A 107 9.10 -11.78 -6.57
N PHE A 108 7.98 -11.10 -6.33
CA PHE A 108 7.46 -10.84 -5.00
C PHE A 108 7.08 -12.12 -4.25
N VAL A 109 6.40 -13.07 -4.91
CA VAL A 109 6.02 -14.37 -4.30
C VAL A 109 7.25 -15.15 -3.84
N ARG A 110 8.30 -15.21 -4.68
CA ARG A 110 9.54 -15.92 -4.32
C ARG A 110 10.21 -15.28 -3.11
N GLU A 111 10.27 -13.95 -3.10
CA GLU A 111 10.90 -13.18 -2.05
C GLU A 111 10.18 -13.33 -0.71
N ILE A 112 8.87 -13.06 -0.67
CA ILE A 112 8.10 -13.11 0.57
C ILE A 112 8.06 -14.52 1.14
N ASN A 113 7.94 -15.56 0.29
CA ASN A 113 7.98 -16.94 0.74
C ASN A 113 9.37 -17.31 1.29
N SER A 114 10.45 -16.79 0.71
CA SER A 114 11.80 -16.96 1.24
C SER A 114 11.96 -16.28 2.60
N LEU A 115 11.44 -15.06 2.77
CA LEU A 115 11.41 -14.36 4.05
C LEU A 115 10.61 -15.12 5.10
N ILE A 116 9.47 -15.70 4.73
CA ILE A 116 8.67 -16.57 5.62
C ILE A 116 9.49 -17.78 6.09
N ILE A 117 10.22 -18.43 5.18
CA ILE A 117 11.09 -19.57 5.53
C ILE A 117 12.22 -19.12 6.46
N CYS A 118 12.87 -17.99 6.17
CA CYS A 118 13.93 -17.42 7.00
C CYS A 118 13.43 -17.06 8.40
N ALA A 119 12.24 -16.47 8.52
CA ALA A 119 11.64 -16.09 9.80
C ALA A 119 11.22 -17.30 10.67
N LYS A 120 10.96 -18.48 10.07
CA LYS A 120 10.61 -19.71 10.79
C LYS A 120 11.81 -20.41 11.43
N LYS A 121 13.00 -20.35 10.83
CA LYS A 121 14.23 -21.01 11.33
C LYS A 121 14.60 -20.68 12.80
N PRO A 122 14.59 -19.41 13.25
CA PRO A 122 15.01 -19.09 14.63
C PRO A 122 14.02 -19.55 15.71
N GLN A 123 12.73 -19.71 15.37
CA GLN A 123 11.70 -20.10 16.34
C GLN A 123 11.87 -21.53 16.87
N SER A 124 12.62 -22.40 16.19
CA SER A 124 12.83 -23.77 16.67
C SER A 124 13.79 -23.87 17.85
N HIS A 125 14.62 -22.85 18.10
CA HIS A 125 15.68 -22.91 19.11
C HIS A 125 15.55 -21.89 20.24
N SER A 126 14.83 -20.79 20.04
CA SER A 126 14.54 -19.86 21.13
C SER A 126 13.46 -20.47 22.01
N HIS A 127 13.82 -20.86 23.24
CA HIS A 127 12.86 -21.11 24.32
C HIS A 127 11.78 -20.05 24.27
N GLN A 128 10.53 -20.49 24.25
CA GLN A 128 9.29 -19.72 24.19
C GLN A 128 9.30 -18.69 25.33
N SER A 129 10.02 -17.58 25.13
CA SER A 129 10.18 -16.56 26.16
C SER A 129 8.78 -16.07 26.45
N ASN A 130 8.37 -16.16 27.71
CA ASN A 130 7.04 -15.77 28.18
C ASN A 130 6.70 -14.38 27.65
N HIS A 131 6.08 -14.34 26.48
CA HIS A 131 5.69 -13.09 25.85
C HIS A 131 4.58 -12.55 26.72
N THR A 132 4.94 -11.59 27.56
CA THR A 132 3.99 -10.72 28.27
C THR A 132 2.91 -10.32 27.27
N LYS A 133 1.64 -10.58 27.60
CA LYS A 133 0.45 -10.33 26.77
C LYS A 133 0.39 -8.86 26.33
N ARG A 134 1.17 -8.49 25.32
CA ARG A 134 1.16 -7.16 24.74
C ARG A 134 0.08 -7.14 23.68
N TYR A 135 -0.84 -6.19 23.78
CA TYR A 135 -1.89 -6.01 22.79
C TYR A 135 -1.28 -5.81 21.39
N ASP A 136 -1.66 -6.67 20.46
CA ASP A 136 -1.21 -6.60 19.07
C ASP A 136 -2.04 -5.58 18.29
N ILE A 137 -1.65 -4.31 18.45
CA ILE A 137 -2.28 -3.18 17.78
C ILE A 137 -2.18 -3.31 16.25
N THR A 138 -1.04 -3.79 15.74
CA THR A 138 -0.81 -3.93 14.29
C THR A 138 -1.76 -4.95 13.67
N GLY A 139 -1.84 -6.16 14.20
CA GLY A 139 -2.75 -7.19 13.68
C GLY A 139 -4.22 -6.77 13.77
N THR A 140 -4.59 -6.02 14.84
CA THR A 140 -5.94 -5.50 15.02
C THR A 140 -6.26 -4.45 13.94
N MET A 141 -5.34 -3.51 13.70
CA MET A 141 -5.48 -2.50 12.65
C MET A 141 -5.59 -3.13 11.26
N LEU A 142 -4.76 -4.14 10.94
CA LEU A 142 -4.88 -4.85 9.65
C LEU A 142 -6.24 -5.53 9.48
N THR A 143 -6.78 -6.12 10.55
CA THR A 143 -8.11 -6.74 10.51
C THR A 143 -9.22 -5.70 10.29
N ILE A 144 -9.10 -4.52 10.91
CA ILE A 144 -10.01 -3.38 10.67
C ILE A 144 -9.92 -2.91 9.23
N VAL A 145 -8.71 -2.82 8.66
CA VAL A 145 -8.47 -2.42 7.27
C VAL A 145 -9.16 -3.37 6.29
N VAL A 146 -9.00 -4.69 6.48
CA VAL A 146 -9.67 -5.70 5.62
C VAL A 146 -11.19 -5.55 5.67
N ASN A 147 -11.75 -5.44 6.87
CA ASN A 147 -13.19 -5.19 7.05
C ASN A 147 -13.63 -3.88 6.37
N PHE A 148 -12.87 -2.81 6.58
CA PHE A 148 -13.17 -1.51 6.03
C PHE A 148 -13.27 -1.58 4.50
N PHE A 149 -12.25 -2.08 3.81
CA PHE A 149 -12.29 -2.17 2.34
C PHE A 149 -13.37 -3.14 1.81
N GLN A 150 -13.69 -4.20 2.55
CA GLN A 150 -14.76 -5.13 2.19
C GLN A 150 -16.14 -4.46 2.19
N TYR A 151 -16.45 -3.63 3.19
CA TYR A 151 -17.76 -2.97 3.31
C TYR A 151 -17.81 -1.61 2.61
N TYR A 152 -16.71 -0.86 2.64
CA TYR A 152 -16.59 0.49 2.07
C TYR A 152 -16.93 0.51 0.58
N GLN A 153 -16.48 -0.49 -0.19
CA GLN A 153 -16.72 -0.57 -1.63
C GLN A 153 -18.23 -0.57 -1.97
N PHE A 154 -19.06 -1.24 -1.18
CA PHE A 154 -20.51 -1.31 -1.40
C PHE A 154 -21.19 -0.02 -0.97
N LEU A 155 -20.78 0.54 0.17
CA LEU A 155 -21.34 1.78 0.68
C LEU A 155 -21.05 2.96 -0.26
N ALA A 156 -19.79 3.12 -0.68
CA ALA A 156 -19.37 4.19 -1.58
C ALA A 156 -20.06 4.09 -2.95
N LEU A 157 -20.12 2.88 -3.51
CA LEU A 157 -20.81 2.59 -4.77
C LEU A 157 -22.31 2.89 -4.70
N PHE A 158 -22.99 2.40 -3.67
CA PHE A 158 -24.42 2.64 -3.49
C PHE A 158 -24.70 4.14 -3.37
N ALA A 159 -23.90 4.86 -2.59
CA ALA A 159 -24.02 6.30 -2.46
C ALA A 159 -23.78 7.02 -3.80
N ALA A 160 -22.74 6.64 -4.56
CA ALA A 160 -22.45 7.24 -5.86
C ALA A 160 -23.59 7.03 -6.86
N ILE A 161 -24.17 5.83 -6.94
CA ILE A 161 -25.29 5.52 -7.83
C ILE A 161 -26.57 6.24 -7.39
N TYR A 162 -26.87 6.22 -6.08
CA TYR A 162 -28.08 6.80 -5.51
C TYR A 162 -28.13 8.32 -5.70
N PHE A 163 -27.03 9.01 -5.39
CA PHE A 163 -26.90 10.46 -5.56
C PHE A 163 -26.56 10.88 -6.99
N LYS A 164 -26.50 9.94 -7.93
CA LYS A 164 -26.18 10.19 -9.35
C LYS A 164 -24.84 10.93 -9.51
N MET A 165 -23.86 10.57 -8.68
CA MET A 165 -22.49 11.07 -8.72
C MET A 165 -21.52 10.04 -9.32
N ASP A 166 -22.05 8.98 -9.93
CA ASP A 166 -21.22 7.98 -10.60
C ASP A 166 -20.61 8.53 -11.91
N PRO A 167 -19.39 8.08 -12.28
CA PRO A 167 -18.66 8.59 -13.43
C PRO A 167 -19.43 8.50 -14.76
N PHE A 168 -20.17 7.42 -14.96
CA PHE A 168 -20.94 7.22 -16.19
C PHE A 168 -22.13 8.18 -16.28
N TYR A 169 -22.85 8.41 -15.19
CA TYR A 169 -23.91 9.42 -15.14
C TYR A 169 -23.37 10.83 -15.37
N LEU A 170 -22.25 11.18 -14.74
CA LEU A 170 -21.63 12.50 -14.91
C LEU A 170 -21.16 12.73 -16.35
N ALA A 171 -20.52 11.73 -16.98
CA ALA A 171 -20.14 11.79 -18.38
C ALA A 171 -21.36 11.89 -19.31
N ARG A 172 -22.40 11.08 -19.06
CA ARG A 172 -23.67 11.13 -19.81
C ARG A 172 -24.31 12.51 -19.73
N LYS A 173 -24.34 13.15 -18.55
CA LYS A 173 -24.89 14.49 -18.35
C LYS A 173 -24.24 15.53 -19.27
N GLN A 174 -22.96 15.37 -19.59
CA GLN A 174 -22.24 16.25 -20.52
C GLN A 174 -22.47 15.90 -22.00
N ILE A 175 -22.61 14.61 -22.34
CA ILE A 175 -22.76 14.14 -23.73
C ILE A 175 -24.21 14.30 -24.25
N ASN A 176 -25.20 14.04 -23.40
CA ASN A 176 -26.62 13.96 -23.79
C ASN A 176 -27.30 15.31 -24.10
N SER A 177 -26.55 16.40 -24.21
CA SER A 177 -27.02 17.56 -24.97
C SER A 177 -27.27 17.21 -26.45
N LEU A 178 -26.75 16.07 -26.94
CA LEU A 178 -27.04 15.48 -28.25
C LEU A 178 -28.02 14.29 -28.13
N SER A 179 -29.18 14.41 -28.78
CA SER A 179 -30.43 13.63 -28.67
C SER A 179 -30.36 12.09 -28.80
N GLY A 180 -31.29 11.37 -28.14
CA GLY A 180 -31.75 10.01 -28.53
C GLY A 180 -31.18 8.78 -27.80
N SER A 181 -30.88 8.85 -26.50
CA SER A 181 -30.07 7.81 -25.84
C SER A 181 -30.83 6.68 -25.11
N ASN A 182 -30.50 5.42 -25.43
CA ASN A 182 -31.07 4.20 -24.84
C ASN A 182 -30.85 4.09 -23.32
N HIS A 183 -31.91 4.27 -22.51
CA HIS A 183 -31.83 4.25 -21.05
C HIS A 183 -31.29 2.93 -20.46
N CYS A 184 -31.66 1.79 -21.03
CA CYS A 184 -31.22 0.47 -20.56
C CYS A 184 -29.71 0.27 -20.68
N ALA A 185 -29.10 0.71 -21.79
CA ALA A 185 -27.66 0.58 -22.01
C ALA A 185 -26.86 1.39 -20.98
N TRP A 186 -27.32 2.59 -20.64
CA TRP A 186 -26.69 3.39 -19.59
C TRP A 186 -26.86 2.81 -18.20
N LEU A 187 -28.02 2.23 -17.89
CA LEU A 187 -28.19 1.55 -16.61
C LEU A 187 -27.23 0.36 -16.49
N ALA A 188 -27.07 -0.42 -17.57
CA ALA A 188 -26.11 -1.51 -17.62
C ALA A 188 -24.66 -1.01 -17.39
N LEU A 189 -24.24 0.06 -18.08
CA LEU A 189 -22.92 0.69 -17.86
C LEU A 189 -22.73 1.21 -16.43
N ARG A 190 -23.78 1.77 -15.81
CA ARG A 190 -23.71 2.18 -14.41
C ARG A 190 -23.55 0.97 -13.48
N LEU A 191 -24.13 -0.18 -13.79
CA LEU A 191 -23.97 -1.40 -13.00
C LEU A 191 -22.62 -2.09 -13.24
N THR A 192 -21.97 -1.90 -14.39
CA THR A 192 -20.63 -2.48 -14.60
C THR A 192 -19.56 -1.83 -13.74
N GLN A 193 -19.79 -0.64 -13.19
CA GLN A 193 -18.84 0.06 -12.30
C GLN A 193 -18.62 -0.64 -10.94
N ILE A 194 -19.50 -1.60 -10.59
CA ILE A 194 -19.38 -2.40 -9.36
C ILE A 194 -18.05 -3.17 -9.38
N PHE A 195 -17.73 -3.80 -10.50
CA PHE A 195 -16.53 -4.62 -10.64
C PHE A 195 -15.22 -3.84 -10.45
N PRO A 196 -14.96 -2.71 -11.13
CA PRO A 196 -13.73 -1.93 -10.90
C PRO A 196 -13.65 -1.32 -9.50
N CYS A 197 -14.78 -0.99 -8.85
CA CYS A 197 -14.78 -0.51 -7.46
C CYS A 197 -14.30 -1.61 -6.49
N ILE A 198 -14.83 -2.82 -6.65
CA ILE A 198 -14.41 -3.98 -5.84
C ILE A 198 -12.93 -4.29 -6.13
N GLN A 199 -12.51 -4.25 -7.40
CA GLN A 199 -11.13 -4.52 -7.79
C GLN A 199 -10.15 -3.53 -7.17
N ALA A 200 -10.42 -2.22 -7.27
CA ALA A 200 -9.57 -1.20 -6.67
C ALA A 200 -9.47 -1.36 -5.15
N SER A 201 -10.59 -1.63 -4.48
CA SER A 201 -10.65 -1.83 -3.03
C SER A 201 -9.83 -3.06 -2.59
N ARG A 202 -9.93 -4.15 -3.34
CA ARG A 202 -9.11 -5.36 -3.15
C ARG A 202 -7.62 -5.07 -3.35
N GLY A 203 -7.27 -4.33 -4.42
CA GLY A 203 -5.89 -3.92 -4.72
C GLY A 203 -5.27 -3.12 -3.57
N TYR A 204 -5.96 -2.08 -3.09
CA TYR A 204 -5.52 -1.30 -1.93
C TYR A 204 -5.35 -2.14 -0.66
N CYS A 205 -6.37 -2.95 -0.33
CA CYS A 205 -6.33 -3.82 0.84
C CYS A 205 -5.15 -4.80 0.77
N CYS A 206 -4.95 -5.43 -0.40
CA CYS A 206 -3.85 -6.35 -0.65
C CYS A 206 -2.50 -5.67 -0.38
N VAL A 207 -2.25 -4.52 -1.02
CA VAL A 207 -0.99 -3.79 -0.90
C VAL A 207 -0.72 -3.40 0.55
N ILE A 208 -1.71 -2.88 1.29
CA ILE A 208 -1.53 -2.49 2.69
C ILE A 208 -1.20 -3.70 3.58
N VAL A 209 -1.98 -4.77 3.51
CA VAL A 209 -1.79 -5.95 4.37
C VAL A 209 -0.47 -6.64 4.04
N VAL A 210 -0.20 -6.88 2.76
CA VAL A 210 1.01 -7.54 2.29
C VAL A 210 2.25 -6.73 2.59
N ALA A 211 2.24 -5.40 2.35
CA ALA A 211 3.37 -4.54 2.69
C ALA A 211 3.66 -4.55 4.19
N THR A 212 2.63 -4.47 5.04
CA THR A 212 2.81 -4.48 6.50
C THR A 212 3.47 -5.79 6.97
N ILE A 213 3.00 -6.93 6.45
CA ILE A 213 3.56 -8.24 6.81
C ILE A 213 4.97 -8.43 6.27
N TRP A 214 5.21 -8.01 5.03
CA TRP A 214 6.55 -8.03 4.44
C TRP A 214 7.54 -7.20 5.27
N MET A 215 7.16 -5.99 5.68
CA MET A 215 7.95 -5.12 6.55
C MET A 215 8.27 -5.76 7.89
N HIS A 216 7.30 -6.40 8.53
CA HIS A 216 7.50 -7.10 9.79
C HIS A 216 8.38 -8.34 9.66
N LEU A 217 8.22 -9.13 8.59
CA LEU A 217 9.11 -10.26 8.29
C LEU A 217 10.55 -9.77 8.12
N LEU A 218 10.74 -8.69 7.37
CA LEU A 218 12.06 -8.11 7.15
C LEU A 218 12.69 -7.62 8.47
N LEU A 219 11.93 -6.89 9.28
CA LEU A 219 12.37 -6.45 10.61
C LEU A 219 12.73 -7.63 11.52
N GLN A 220 11.94 -8.70 11.52
CA GLN A 220 12.21 -9.91 12.28
C GLN A 220 13.50 -10.60 11.81
N CYS A 221 13.72 -10.70 10.50
CA CYS A 221 14.97 -11.23 9.95
C CYS A 221 16.18 -10.39 10.34
N ILE A 222 16.07 -9.05 10.26
CA ILE A 222 17.14 -8.12 10.66
C ILE A 222 17.46 -8.27 12.15
N GLU A 223 16.45 -8.31 13.02
CA GLU A 223 16.63 -8.49 14.45
C GLU A 223 17.27 -9.84 14.78
N THR A 224 16.80 -10.93 14.15
CA THR A 224 17.36 -12.27 14.32
C THR A 224 18.84 -12.32 13.96
N VAL A 225 19.22 -11.69 12.83
CA VAL A 225 20.62 -11.61 12.42
C VAL A 225 21.43 -10.78 13.41
N GLY A 226 20.86 -9.70 13.94
CA GLY A 226 21.47 -8.86 14.97
C GLY A 226 21.75 -9.64 16.27
N THR A 227 20.74 -10.31 16.83
CA THR A 227 20.86 -11.05 18.10
C THR A 227 21.77 -12.27 17.97
N THR A 228 21.69 -12.99 16.85
CA THR A 228 22.53 -14.18 16.67
C THR A 228 24.01 -13.78 16.49
N CYS A 229 24.29 -12.64 15.87
CA CYS A 229 25.66 -12.18 15.68
C CYS A 229 26.41 -11.90 16.99
N GLU A 230 25.73 -11.36 18.01
CA GLU A 230 26.32 -11.08 19.32
C GLU A 230 26.84 -12.36 20.00
N ASN A 231 26.08 -13.45 19.93
CA ASN A 231 26.47 -14.73 20.55
C ASN A 231 27.67 -15.37 19.84
N ILE A 232 27.77 -15.18 18.53
CA ILE A 232 28.69 -15.95 17.70
C ILE A 232 30.08 -15.31 17.63
N LEU A 233 30.12 -13.98 17.51
CA LEU A 233 31.39 -13.24 17.45
C LEU A 233 32.22 -13.42 18.72
N LEU A 234 31.60 -13.81 19.83
CA LEU A 234 32.27 -14.13 21.08
C LEU A 234 32.83 -15.56 21.13
N GLN A 235 32.31 -16.50 20.32
CA GLN A 235 32.60 -17.93 20.48
C GLN A 235 33.48 -18.53 19.38
N ASN A 236 33.22 -18.24 18.09
CA ASN A 236 33.92 -18.96 17.01
C ASN A 236 34.00 -18.19 15.68
N MET A 237 35.22 -17.96 15.19
CA MET A 237 35.50 -17.27 13.92
C MET A 237 34.93 -17.98 12.69
N ASN A 238 34.93 -19.32 12.67
CA ASN A 238 34.42 -20.07 11.52
C ASN A 238 32.90 -19.89 11.35
N GLN A 239 32.20 -19.59 12.43
CA GLN A 239 30.76 -19.32 12.39
C GLN A 239 30.48 -17.92 11.85
N VAL A 240 31.36 -16.93 12.09
CA VAL A 240 31.20 -15.54 11.62
C VAL A 240 31.00 -15.46 10.10
N ASP A 241 31.73 -16.28 9.34
CA ASP A 241 31.59 -16.32 7.89
C ASP A 241 30.21 -16.82 7.45
N LYS A 242 29.65 -17.81 8.15
CA LYS A 242 28.28 -18.29 7.92
C LYS A 242 27.25 -17.17 8.16
N TYR A 243 27.42 -16.35 9.20
CA TYR A 243 26.54 -15.19 9.45
C TYR A 243 26.61 -14.14 8.36
N PHE A 244 27.82 -13.83 7.88
CA PHE A 244 27.94 -12.90 6.77
C PHE A 244 27.30 -13.45 5.49
N VAL A 245 27.34 -14.75 5.26
CA VAL A 245 26.62 -15.40 4.15
C VAL A 245 25.11 -15.27 4.33
N GLU A 246 24.58 -15.50 5.54
CA GLU A 246 23.14 -15.35 5.85
C GLU A 246 22.65 -13.89 5.73
N TYR A 247 23.43 -12.91 6.22
CA TYR A 247 23.09 -11.51 6.02
C TYR A 247 23.16 -11.10 4.54
N ASN A 248 24.19 -11.57 3.82
CA ASN A 248 24.30 -11.28 2.39
C ASN A 248 23.19 -11.94 1.59
N SER A 249 22.70 -13.12 1.96
CA SER A 249 21.55 -13.74 1.31
C SER A 249 20.28 -12.92 1.55
N LEU A 250 20.01 -12.47 2.78
CA LEU A 250 18.91 -11.53 3.07
C LEU A 250 19.03 -10.24 2.25
N ARG A 251 20.24 -9.69 2.14
CA ARG A 251 20.51 -8.49 1.35
C ARG A 251 20.25 -8.73 -0.14
N ILE A 252 20.64 -9.87 -0.69
CA ILE A 252 20.39 -10.24 -2.09
C ILE A 252 18.88 -10.33 -2.33
N VAL A 253 18.14 -10.96 -1.41
CA VAL A 253 16.67 -11.05 -1.47
C VAL A 253 16.03 -9.66 -1.53
N VAL A 254 16.38 -8.76 -0.62
CA VAL A 254 15.86 -7.37 -0.64
C VAL A 254 16.34 -6.60 -1.87
N ALA A 255 17.57 -6.84 -2.33
CA ALA A 255 18.12 -6.17 -3.51
C ALA A 255 17.39 -6.58 -4.81
N MET A 256 16.97 -7.84 -4.93
CA MET A 256 16.17 -8.33 -6.06
C MET A 256 14.81 -7.62 -6.14
N ALA A 257 14.25 -7.23 -5.00
CA ALA A 257 12.98 -6.53 -4.92
C ALA A 257 13.13 -5.01 -4.84
N ARG A 258 14.34 -4.47 -4.94
CA ARG A 258 14.60 -3.04 -4.71
C ARG A 258 13.81 -2.13 -5.65
N VAL A 259 13.71 -2.47 -6.93
CA VAL A 259 12.94 -1.69 -7.92
C VAL A 259 11.47 -1.67 -7.55
N VAL A 260 10.94 -2.83 -7.18
CA VAL A 260 9.55 -3.03 -6.77
C VAL A 260 9.23 -2.25 -5.51
N ILE A 261 10.00 -2.48 -4.45
CA ILE A 261 9.80 -1.87 -3.15
C ILE A 261 9.96 -0.37 -3.30
N GLY A 262 10.93 0.08 -4.09
CA GLY A 262 11.16 1.49 -4.32
C GLY A 262 10.03 2.18 -5.08
N LEU A 263 9.50 1.56 -6.13
CA LEU A 263 8.35 2.07 -6.89
C LEU A 263 7.07 2.02 -6.05
N GLY A 264 6.84 0.91 -5.33
CA GLY A 264 5.70 0.77 -4.43
C GLY A 264 5.75 1.79 -3.29
N THR A 265 6.93 2.02 -2.72
CA THR A 265 7.14 3.02 -1.67
C THR A 265 6.88 4.43 -2.17
N SER A 266 7.48 4.82 -3.30
CA SER A 266 7.32 6.16 -3.87
C SER A 266 5.88 6.40 -4.31
N GLY A 267 5.27 5.43 -4.98
CA GLY A 267 3.87 5.46 -5.41
C GLY A 267 2.90 5.53 -4.22
N LEU A 268 3.07 4.71 -3.19
CA LEU A 268 2.20 4.73 -2.00
C LEU A 268 2.35 6.00 -1.19
N MET A 269 3.56 6.56 -1.08
CA MET A 269 3.75 7.85 -0.43
C MET A 269 3.13 9.00 -1.24
N LEU A 270 3.26 8.98 -2.57
CA LEU A 270 2.63 9.99 -3.42
C LEU A 270 1.09 9.90 -3.38
N LEU A 271 0.53 8.69 -3.52
CA LEU A 271 -0.91 8.47 -3.44
C LEU A 271 -1.45 8.78 -2.04
N GLY A 272 -0.71 8.40 -0.99
CA GLY A 272 -1.09 8.64 0.40
C GLY A 272 -1.22 10.13 0.71
N ILE A 273 -0.27 10.97 0.27
CA ILE A 273 -0.36 12.42 0.50
C ILE A 273 -1.52 13.04 -0.29
N ILE A 274 -1.70 12.65 -1.56
CA ILE A 274 -2.79 13.16 -2.39
C ILE A 274 -4.15 12.77 -1.78
N PHE A 275 -4.34 11.50 -1.40
CA PHE A 275 -5.60 11.05 -0.80
C PHE A 275 -5.88 11.70 0.54
N CYS A 276 -4.88 11.85 1.41
CA CYS A 276 -5.07 12.57 2.67
C CYS A 276 -5.54 14.01 2.43
N VAL A 277 -4.89 14.74 1.53
CA VAL A 277 -5.24 16.14 1.25
C VAL A 277 -6.65 16.24 0.67
N ILE A 278 -7.00 15.40 -0.31
CA ILE A 278 -8.33 15.40 -0.93
C ILE A 278 -9.41 15.05 0.10
N MET A 279 -9.23 13.98 0.88
CA MET A 279 -10.25 13.52 1.83
C MET A 279 -10.42 14.49 3.00
N ASN A 280 -9.34 15.08 3.51
CA ASN A 280 -9.41 16.13 4.54
C ASN A 280 -10.09 17.40 4.01
N TYR A 281 -9.76 17.81 2.78
CA TYR A 281 -10.41 18.96 2.15
C TYR A 281 -11.91 18.72 2.00
N GLN A 282 -12.32 17.56 1.50
CA GLN A 282 -13.74 17.19 1.33
C GLN A 282 -14.47 17.12 2.68
N SER A 283 -13.86 16.53 3.71
CA SER A 283 -14.49 16.38 5.03
C SER A 283 -14.65 17.70 5.78
N ILE A 284 -13.77 18.69 5.56
CA ILE A 284 -13.84 20.00 6.23
C ILE A 284 -14.66 20.99 5.42
N LYS A 285 -14.35 21.16 4.12
CA LYS A 285 -14.89 22.25 3.30
C LYS A 285 -16.27 21.95 2.75
N LEU A 286 -16.53 20.69 2.37
CA LEU A 286 -17.78 20.28 1.73
C LEU A 286 -18.82 19.76 2.74
N HIS A 287 -18.60 19.99 4.04
CA HIS A 287 -19.60 19.70 5.06
C HIS A 287 -20.88 20.52 4.80
N GLY A 288 -22.02 19.82 4.67
CA GLY A 288 -23.33 20.40 4.34
C GLY A 288 -23.62 20.52 2.85
N ILE A 289 -22.62 20.35 1.97
CA ILE A 289 -22.80 20.34 0.51
C ILE A 289 -22.85 18.90 -0.01
N LEU A 290 -21.95 18.04 0.49
CA LEU A 290 -21.96 16.63 0.15
C LEU A 290 -23.16 15.92 0.77
N PRO A 291 -23.80 14.99 0.05
CA PRO A 291 -24.79 14.10 0.63
C PRO A 291 -24.23 13.35 1.84
N THR A 292 -25.05 13.19 2.89
CA THR A 292 -24.61 12.69 4.20
C THR A 292 -23.83 11.38 4.13
N VAL A 293 -24.25 10.43 3.28
CA VAL A 293 -23.56 9.13 3.14
C VAL A 293 -22.18 9.28 2.53
N LEU A 294 -22.03 10.10 1.47
CA LEU A 294 -20.73 10.37 0.86
C LEU A 294 -19.80 11.13 1.81
N TYR A 295 -20.37 12.08 2.57
CA TYR A 295 -19.64 12.79 3.60
C TYR A 295 -19.03 11.83 4.64
N ILE A 296 -19.82 10.86 5.14
CA ILE A 296 -19.35 9.84 6.07
C ILE A 296 -18.22 9.01 5.46
N CYS A 297 -18.34 8.60 4.20
CA CYS A 297 -17.27 7.88 3.48
C CYS A 297 -15.96 8.68 3.45
N CYS A 298 -16.03 9.97 3.12
CA CYS A 298 -14.86 10.87 3.11
C CYS A 298 -14.24 11.00 4.52
N VAL A 299 -15.06 11.17 5.56
CA VAL A 299 -14.58 11.26 6.95
C VAL A 299 -13.87 9.98 7.37
N LEU A 300 -14.45 8.81 7.08
CA LEU A 300 -13.84 7.53 7.43
C LEU A 300 -12.48 7.34 6.74
N LEU A 301 -12.37 7.67 5.44
CA LEU A 301 -11.09 7.64 4.73
C LEU A 301 -10.09 8.67 5.29
N SER A 302 -10.55 9.87 5.63
CA SER A 302 -9.71 10.94 6.20
C SER A 302 -9.06 10.53 7.53
N VAL A 303 -9.68 9.63 8.29
CA VAL A 303 -9.12 9.07 9.53
C VAL A 303 -8.27 7.83 9.25
N LEU A 304 -8.74 6.95 8.37
CA LEU A 304 -8.07 5.68 8.08
C LEU A 304 -6.70 5.89 7.43
N ILE A 305 -6.60 6.78 6.43
CA ILE A 305 -5.36 6.95 5.66
C ILE A 305 -4.22 7.48 6.55
N PRO A 306 -4.38 8.52 7.39
CA PRO A 306 -3.36 8.93 8.35
C PRO A 306 -3.00 7.84 9.38
N ALA A 307 -3.97 7.03 9.81
CA ALA A 307 -3.72 5.90 10.71
C ALA A 307 -2.82 4.85 10.04
N LEU A 308 -3.07 4.53 8.77
CA LEU A 308 -2.24 3.66 7.95
C LEU A 308 -0.83 4.21 7.74
N ILE A 309 -0.71 5.51 7.43
CA ILE A 309 0.58 6.19 7.32
C ILE A 309 1.34 6.10 8.65
N ARG A 310 0.65 6.32 9.77
CA ARG A 310 1.22 6.21 11.12
C ARG A 310 1.68 4.80 11.46
N LEU A 311 1.09 3.79 10.85
CA LEU A 311 1.48 2.39 11.02
C LEU A 311 2.69 2.04 10.13
N LEU A 312 2.59 2.28 8.82
CA LEU A 312 3.55 1.83 7.82
C LEU A 312 4.85 2.63 7.81
N LEU A 313 4.76 3.97 7.94
CA LEU A 313 5.92 4.84 7.77
C LEU A 313 7.00 4.61 8.85
N PRO A 314 6.66 4.45 10.16
CA PRO A 314 7.66 4.08 11.16
C PRO A 314 8.32 2.74 10.88
N MET A 315 7.59 1.72 10.41
CA MET A 315 8.18 0.43 10.09
C MET A 315 9.26 0.56 9.00
N MET A 316 9.02 1.42 8.01
CA MET A 316 9.99 1.71 6.94
C MET A 316 11.24 2.39 7.46
N VAL A 317 11.09 3.32 8.39
CA VAL A 317 12.22 3.99 9.06
C VAL A 317 12.97 3.01 9.95
N ASP A 318 12.26 2.14 10.69
CA ASP A 318 12.86 1.19 11.61
C ASP A 318 13.72 0.15 10.89
N VAL A 319 13.39 -0.25 9.66
CA VAL A 319 14.25 -1.13 8.85
C VAL A 319 15.64 -0.50 8.65
N ASN A 320 15.68 0.79 8.33
CA ASN A 320 16.92 1.53 8.12
C ASN A 320 17.68 1.76 9.45
N GLU A 321 16.97 2.20 10.49
CA GLU A 321 17.57 2.51 11.79
C GLU A 321 18.10 1.25 12.49
N ASN A 322 17.35 0.14 12.49
CA ASN A 322 17.82 -1.13 13.05
C ASN A 322 19.02 -1.68 12.29
N GLY A 323 19.05 -1.51 10.96
CA GLY A 323 20.23 -1.85 10.16
C GLY A 323 21.47 -1.04 10.59
N LYS A 324 21.33 0.26 10.86
CA LYS A 324 22.44 1.11 11.33
C LYS A 324 22.96 0.65 12.68
N VAL A 325 22.05 0.38 13.62
CA VAL A 325 22.38 -0.12 14.96
C VAL A 325 23.15 -1.43 14.88
N ILE A 326 22.71 -2.37 14.02
CA ILE A 326 23.43 -3.64 13.82
C ILE A 326 24.83 -3.39 13.26
N LEU A 327 24.97 -2.50 12.27
CA LEU A 327 26.27 -2.18 11.69
C LEU A 327 27.23 -1.54 12.71
N GLU A 328 26.74 -0.67 13.58
CA GLU A 328 27.52 -0.05 14.66
C GLU A 328 27.95 -1.07 15.71
N LYS A 329 27.03 -1.96 16.12
CA LYS A 329 27.35 -3.10 16.99
C LYS A 329 28.43 -3.99 16.37
N TRP A 330 28.34 -4.27 15.07
CA TRP A 330 29.36 -5.05 14.37
C TRP A 330 30.70 -4.35 14.32
N LYS A 331 30.75 -3.02 14.10
CA LYS A 331 32.00 -2.25 14.16
C LYS A 331 32.66 -2.38 15.54
N TYR A 332 31.87 -2.29 16.60
CA TYR A 332 32.35 -2.46 17.97
C TYR A 332 32.91 -3.87 18.22
N LEU A 333 32.16 -4.92 17.85
CA LEU A 333 32.58 -6.31 18.03
C LEU A 333 33.83 -6.65 17.20
N VAL A 334 33.89 -6.19 15.95
CA VAL A 334 35.07 -6.34 15.09
C VAL A 334 36.30 -5.65 15.69
N GLY A 335 36.12 -4.53 16.38
CA GLY A 335 37.18 -3.83 17.11
C GLY A 335 37.85 -4.68 18.20
N ARG A 336 37.12 -5.64 18.80
CA ARG A 336 37.63 -6.55 19.85
C ARG A 336 38.18 -7.87 19.30
N SER A 337 37.98 -8.15 18.02
CA SER A 337 38.38 -9.41 17.40
C SER A 337 39.88 -9.46 17.07
N VAL A 338 40.49 -10.65 17.17
CA VAL A 338 41.91 -10.88 16.84
C VAL A 338 42.20 -10.59 15.36
N ASN A 339 41.27 -10.95 14.46
CA ASN A 339 41.41 -10.78 13.00
C ASN A 339 40.81 -9.46 12.47
N LYS A 340 41.09 -8.35 13.17
CA LYS A 340 40.55 -7.01 12.86
C LYS A 340 40.70 -6.63 11.38
N LYS A 341 41.87 -6.85 10.77
CA LYS A 341 42.14 -6.40 9.38
C LYS A 341 41.25 -7.10 8.34
N TYR A 342 40.92 -8.37 8.54
CA TYR A 342 40.02 -9.12 7.64
C TYR A 342 38.57 -8.69 7.84
N LEU A 343 38.12 -8.69 9.10
CA LEU A 343 36.74 -8.38 9.45
C LEU A 343 36.36 -6.92 9.16
N VAL A 344 37.27 -5.95 9.36
CA VAL A 344 37.03 -4.55 8.98
C VAL A 344 36.84 -4.41 7.46
N ARG A 345 37.64 -5.12 6.65
CA ARG A 345 37.48 -5.12 5.18
C ARG A 345 36.14 -5.71 4.78
N LYS A 346 35.76 -6.84 5.38
CA LYS A 346 34.47 -7.50 5.11
C LYS A 346 33.30 -6.63 5.54
N LEU A 347 33.36 -6.03 6.73
CA LEU A 347 32.34 -5.12 7.25
C LEU A 347 32.18 -3.86 6.37
N LYS A 348 33.28 -3.29 5.86
CA LYS A 348 33.24 -2.14 4.94
C LYS A 348 32.58 -2.48 3.59
N ALA A 349 32.65 -3.74 3.16
CA ALA A 349 31.97 -4.22 1.95
C ALA A 349 30.46 -4.48 2.15
N ILE A 350 30.00 -4.57 3.40
CA ILE A 350 28.60 -4.79 3.71
C ILE A 350 27.84 -3.47 3.56
N ARG A 351 26.90 -3.46 2.62
CA ARG A 351 25.93 -2.37 2.47
C ARG A 351 24.76 -2.56 3.43
N LEU A 352 24.29 -1.44 3.96
CA LEU A 352 23.12 -1.35 4.82
C LEU A 352 21.85 -1.72 4.03
N ILE A 353 20.98 -2.55 4.62
CA ILE A 353 19.62 -2.77 4.11
C ILE A 353 18.82 -1.50 4.39
N CYS A 354 18.42 -0.81 3.33
CA CYS A 354 17.62 0.40 3.43
C CYS A 354 16.50 0.38 2.39
N ILE A 355 15.36 0.96 2.76
CA ILE A 355 14.24 1.16 1.85
C ILE A 355 14.39 2.56 1.25
N GLU A 356 14.56 2.60 -0.06
CA GLU A 356 14.71 3.83 -0.83
C GLU A 356 13.48 4.01 -1.71
N GLY A 357 12.95 5.22 -1.81
CA GLY A 357 11.96 5.57 -2.83
C GLY A 357 12.67 5.68 -4.17
N VAL A 358 12.27 4.85 -5.14
CA VAL A 358 12.85 4.81 -6.49
C VAL A 358 11.76 5.13 -7.50
N LEU A 359 12.08 5.98 -8.48
CA LEU A 359 11.23 6.29 -9.61
C LEU A 359 12.09 6.27 -10.87
N LEU A 360 11.77 5.39 -11.84
CA LEU A 360 12.53 5.26 -13.10
C LEU A 360 14.05 5.06 -12.87
N ASP A 361 14.44 4.18 -11.94
CA ASP A 361 15.82 3.94 -11.48
C ASP A 361 16.52 5.12 -10.78
N PHE A 362 15.90 6.31 -10.73
CA PHE A 362 16.39 7.42 -9.93
C PHE A 362 15.99 7.25 -8.47
N ARG A 363 16.98 7.39 -7.57
CA ARG A 363 16.76 7.36 -6.12
C ARG A 363 16.24 8.72 -5.68
N MET A 364 14.97 8.79 -5.35
CA MET A 364 14.32 10.05 -4.96
C MET A 364 14.64 10.39 -3.50
N TYR A 365 14.53 9.41 -2.59
CA TYR A 365 14.79 9.61 -1.16
C TYR A 365 15.11 8.31 -0.44
N ARG A 366 15.71 8.41 0.75
CA ARG A 366 15.89 7.29 1.69
C ARG A 366 14.89 7.43 2.83
N CYS A 367 14.29 6.32 3.26
CA CYS A 367 13.37 6.33 4.39
C CYS A 367 14.13 6.54 5.69
N GLU A 368 14.28 7.80 6.08
CA GLU A 368 14.95 8.25 7.31
C GLU A 368 13.95 8.93 8.26
N LYS A 369 14.35 9.13 9.52
CA LYS A 369 13.53 9.83 10.53
C LYS A 369 13.04 11.21 10.07
N SER A 370 13.84 11.92 9.29
CA SER A 370 13.50 13.22 8.70
C SER A 370 12.31 13.15 7.74
N VAL A 371 12.20 12.07 6.95
CA VAL A 371 11.11 11.86 5.99
C VAL A 371 9.75 11.82 6.69
N LYS A 372 9.69 11.22 7.88
CA LYS A 372 8.45 11.18 8.68
C LYS A 372 7.92 12.58 8.97
N ALA A 373 8.77 13.46 9.49
CA ALA A 373 8.39 14.84 9.83
C ALA A 373 8.00 15.64 8.58
N MET A 374 8.80 15.54 7.51
CA MET A 374 8.51 16.21 6.24
C MET A 374 7.19 15.75 5.63
N TYR A 375 6.90 14.44 5.69
CA TYR A 375 5.68 13.88 5.12
C TYR A 375 4.41 14.34 5.84
N TYR A 376 4.41 14.32 7.18
CA TYR A 376 3.27 14.86 7.96
C TYR A 376 3.11 16.37 7.79
N SER A 377 4.23 17.11 7.77
CA SER A 377 4.20 18.56 7.50
C SER A 377 3.61 18.84 6.11
N GLY A 378 3.99 18.07 5.09
CA GLY A 378 3.43 18.15 3.76
C GLY A 378 1.92 17.95 3.73
N ILE A 379 1.41 16.90 4.37
CA ILE A 379 -0.05 16.63 4.44
C ILE A 379 -0.79 17.83 5.04
N VAL A 380 -0.31 18.37 6.16
CA VAL A 380 -0.97 19.50 6.85
C VAL A 380 -0.90 20.77 6.00
N ASN A 381 0.28 21.13 5.50
CA ASN A 381 0.48 22.35 4.72
C ASN A 381 -0.33 22.33 3.43
N TYR A 382 -0.32 21.23 2.68
CA TYR A 382 -1.12 21.13 1.45
C TYR A 382 -2.62 21.11 1.74
N THR A 383 -3.06 20.53 2.86
CA THR A 383 -4.47 20.60 3.29
C THR A 383 -4.86 22.04 3.59
N ILE A 384 -4.04 22.80 4.34
CA ILE A 384 -4.29 24.22 4.62
C ILE A 384 -4.36 25.03 3.32
N THR A 385 -3.39 24.84 2.41
CA THR A 385 -3.37 25.52 1.11
C THR A 385 -4.64 25.22 0.31
N ALA A 386 -5.06 23.95 0.25
CA ALA A 386 -6.30 23.57 -0.44
C ALA A 386 -7.55 24.21 0.18
N LEU A 387 -7.62 24.31 1.51
CA LEU A 387 -8.75 24.93 2.22
C LEU A 387 -8.85 26.45 1.98
N LEU A 388 -7.70 27.12 1.82
CA LEU A 388 -7.59 28.56 1.56
C LEU A 388 -7.80 28.92 0.09
N ALA A 389 -7.42 28.03 -0.84
CA ALA A 389 -7.47 28.31 -2.28
C ALA A 389 -8.89 28.41 -2.84
N ILE A 390 -9.88 27.73 -2.25
CA ILE A 390 -11.25 27.65 -2.79
C ILE A 390 -12.23 28.34 -1.82
N ASP A 391 -12.89 29.42 -2.27
CA ASP A 391 -13.94 30.09 -1.49
C ASP A 391 -15.26 29.29 -1.57
N LYS A 392 -16.05 29.29 -0.49
CA LYS A 392 -17.35 28.59 -0.42
C LYS A 392 -18.36 29.12 -1.45
N LYS A 393 -18.24 30.38 -1.86
CA LYS A 393 -19.14 31.03 -2.81
C LYS A 393 -19.24 30.30 -4.15
N TRP A 394 -18.17 29.61 -4.56
CA TRP A 394 -18.10 28.86 -5.82
C TRP A 394 -18.97 27.61 -5.86
N PHE A 395 -19.55 27.19 -4.73
CA PHE A 395 -20.44 26.02 -4.66
C PHE A 395 -21.93 26.37 -4.70
N VAL A 396 -22.28 27.64 -4.45
CA VAL A 396 -23.68 28.11 -4.33
C VAL A 396 -24.16 28.77 -5.63
N SER A 397 -23.23 29.18 -6.50
CA SER A 397 -23.47 29.64 -7.88
C SER A 397 -23.57 28.47 -8.84
#